data_AF-A0A6A6S4F9-F1
#
_entry.id   AF-A0A6A6S4F9-F1
#
_cell.length_a   1.000
_cell.length_b   1.000
_cell.length_c   1.000
_cell.angle_alpha   90.00
_cell.angle_beta   90.00
_cell.angle_gamma   90.00
#
_symmetry.space_group_name_H-M   'P 1'
#
loop_
_entity.id
_entity.type
_entity.pdbx_description
1 polymer ?
#
loop_
_entity_poly.entity_id
_entity_poly.type
_entity_poly.pdbx_seq_one_letter_code
_entity_poly.pdbx_strand_id
1 'polypeptide(L)'
;MASPIPSTSALRMLRTSLHPQATHTSHAARSQIRHATLLKRPKRPYTFTQLVTLSDGSSFLHRTTSPLPTYKSQKDVRNNPTWHPSSQKLLNVEEDEAGKLKAFRAKFGRGWDADQVRASRLEGGEMANV
;
A
#
# COMPACT_ATOMS: atom_id res chain seq x y z
N MET A 1 -104.96 18.67 -0.93
CA MET A 1 -104.14 19.27 0.15
C MET A 1 -102.68 19.18 -0.28
N ALA A 2 -102.11 20.27 -0.81
CA ALA A 2 -100.75 20.28 -1.35
C ALA A 2 -99.77 20.72 -0.25
N SER A 3 -98.73 19.93 0.03
CA SER A 3 -97.66 20.30 0.96
C SER A 3 -96.64 21.23 0.28
N PRO A 4 -96.04 22.20 1.00
CA PRO A 4 -95.08 23.14 0.41
C PRO A 4 -93.73 22.47 0.18
N ILE A 5 -93.15 22.74 -1.00
CA ILE A 5 -91.81 22.32 -1.41
C ILE A 5 -90.78 23.15 -0.63
N PRO A 6 -89.76 22.55 0.00
CA PRO A 6 -88.78 23.29 0.78
C PRO A 6 -87.90 24.19 -0.10
N SER A 7 -87.69 25.44 0.36
CA SER A 7 -86.88 26.45 -0.30
C SER A 7 -85.43 26.02 -0.51
N THR A 8 -84.88 26.31 -1.68
CA THR A 8 -83.50 26.02 -2.11
C THR A 8 -82.43 26.61 -1.18
N SER A 9 -82.77 27.65 -0.40
CA SER A 9 -81.86 28.27 0.56
C SER A 9 -81.56 27.39 1.78
N ALA A 10 -82.50 26.53 2.20
CA ALA A 10 -82.32 25.63 3.33
C ALA A 10 -81.31 24.50 3.01
N LEU A 11 -81.29 24.02 1.76
CA LEU A 11 -80.34 23.02 1.29
C LEU A 11 -78.88 23.54 1.25
N ARG A 12 -78.68 24.87 1.20
CA ARG A 12 -77.34 25.46 1.14
C ARG A 12 -76.64 25.51 2.51
N MET A 13 -77.41 25.60 3.60
CA MET A 13 -76.87 25.66 4.98
C MET A 13 -76.44 24.29 5.52
N LEU A 14 -76.94 23.18 4.96
CA LEU A 14 -76.56 21.82 5.36
C LEU A 14 -75.29 21.29 4.65
N ARG A 15 -74.71 22.05 3.71
CA ARG A 15 -73.49 21.63 2.99
C ARG A 15 -72.18 22.08 3.64
N THR A 16 -72.24 22.96 4.64
CA THR A 16 -71.03 23.51 5.29
C THR A 16 -70.57 22.72 6.51
N SER A 17 -71.30 21.70 6.96
CA SER A 17 -70.95 20.92 8.16
C SER A 17 -70.02 19.73 7.92
N LEU A 18 -69.60 19.47 6.67
CA LEU A 18 -68.78 18.31 6.30
C LEU A 18 -67.45 18.66 5.63
N HIS A 19 -66.98 19.90 5.74
CA HIS A 19 -65.64 20.24 5.27
C HIS A 19 -64.62 20.06 6.41
N PRO A 20 -63.78 19.00 6.38
CA PRO A 20 -62.64 18.94 7.27
C PRO A 20 -61.73 20.13 6.93
N GLN A 21 -61.54 21.04 7.89
CA GLN A 21 -60.47 22.03 7.79
C GLN A 21 -59.15 21.27 7.80
N ALA A 22 -58.57 21.08 6.61
CA ALA A 22 -57.18 20.74 6.49
C ALA A 22 -56.39 21.94 7.03
N THR A 23 -55.94 21.85 8.27
CA THR A 23 -54.95 22.77 8.82
C THR A 23 -53.69 22.60 7.98
N HIS A 24 -53.45 23.56 7.10
CA HIS A 24 -52.23 23.64 6.30
C HIS A 24 -51.05 23.91 7.26
N THR A 25 -50.53 22.85 7.89
CA THR A 25 -49.21 22.85 8.48
C THR A 25 -48.21 22.78 7.32
N SER A 26 -47.83 23.94 6.79
CA SER A 26 -46.85 24.12 5.70
C SER A 26 -45.42 23.70 6.08
N HIS A 27 -45.24 22.90 7.12
CA HIS A 27 -43.97 22.31 7.53
C HIS A 27 -43.83 20.83 7.11
N ALA A 28 -44.90 20.20 6.64
CA ALA A 28 -44.93 18.77 6.33
C ALA A 28 -44.71 18.46 4.83
N ALA A 29 -43.65 18.96 4.19
CA ALA A 29 -43.29 18.46 2.85
C ALA A 29 -41.85 18.70 2.37
N ARG A 30 -40.90 19.13 3.22
CA ARG A 30 -39.49 18.92 2.89
C ARG A 30 -39.13 17.50 3.26
N SER A 31 -39.55 16.53 2.44
CA SER A 31 -39.00 15.18 2.54
C SER A 31 -37.48 15.32 2.34
N GLN A 32 -36.72 15.00 3.37
CA GLN A 32 -35.27 15.01 3.25
C GLN A 32 -34.89 13.93 2.23
N ILE A 33 -34.48 14.34 1.03
CA ILE A 33 -34.03 13.41 -0.01
C ILE A 33 -32.72 12.79 0.46
N ARG A 34 -32.75 11.51 0.84
CA ARG A 34 -31.58 10.73 1.25
C ARG A 34 -31.23 9.78 0.12
N HIS A 35 -30.21 10.12 -0.68
CA HIS A 35 -29.70 9.21 -1.70
C HIS A 35 -29.03 8.00 -1.04
N ALA A 36 -29.52 6.79 -1.32
CA ALA A 36 -28.91 5.56 -0.82
C ALA A 36 -27.52 5.37 -1.45
N THR A 37 -26.47 5.52 -0.66
CA THR A 37 -25.09 5.29 -1.12
C THR A 37 -24.68 3.86 -0.79
N LEU A 38 -24.35 3.06 -1.81
CA LEU A 38 -23.85 1.70 -1.61
C LEU A 38 -22.47 1.74 -0.94
N LEU A 39 -22.41 1.31 0.33
CA LEU A 39 -21.15 1.11 1.05
C LEU A 39 -20.54 -0.25 0.67
N LYS A 40 -19.58 -0.23 -0.27
CA LYS A 40 -18.88 -1.45 -0.68
C LYS A 40 -17.88 -1.90 0.40
N ARG A 41 -17.92 -3.18 0.75
CA ARG A 41 -16.93 -3.80 1.63
C ARG A 41 -15.63 -4.09 0.86
N PRO A 42 -14.45 -3.84 1.43
CA PRO A 42 -13.18 -4.18 0.78
C PRO A 42 -12.98 -5.70 0.72
N LYS A 43 -12.59 -6.22 -0.45
CA LYS A 43 -12.20 -7.63 -0.61
C LYS A 43 -10.75 -7.81 -0.16
N ARG A 44 -10.53 -8.63 0.85
CA ARG A 44 -9.18 -8.91 1.39
C ARG A 44 -8.74 -10.31 0.94
N PRO A 45 -7.58 -10.45 0.29
CA PRO A 45 -7.05 -11.77 -0.05
C PRO A 45 -6.64 -12.53 1.21
N TYR A 46 -6.54 -13.85 1.10
CA TYR A 46 -6.00 -14.68 2.17
C TYR A 46 -4.54 -14.34 2.42
N THR A 47 -4.14 -14.27 3.70
CA THR A 47 -2.76 -13.98 4.09
C THR A 47 -2.21 -15.09 4.96
N PHE A 48 -0.99 -15.53 4.65
CA PHE A 48 -0.19 -16.44 5.44
C PHE A 48 0.72 -15.68 6.40
N THR A 49 1.19 -16.37 7.44
CA THR A 49 2.28 -15.91 8.31
C THR A 49 3.59 -16.45 7.76
N GLN A 50 4.51 -15.55 7.41
CA GLN A 50 5.80 -15.92 6.85
C GLN A 50 6.94 -15.47 7.78
N LEU A 51 7.85 -16.39 8.08
CA LEU A 51 9.10 -16.11 8.78
C LEU A 51 10.13 -15.62 7.76
N VAL A 52 10.56 -14.37 7.91
CA VAL A 52 11.62 -13.78 7.09
C VAL A 52 12.92 -13.82 7.88
N THR A 53 13.95 -14.43 7.32
CA THR A 53 15.32 -14.40 7.82
C THR A 53 16.14 -13.42 6.98
N LEU A 54 16.72 -12.43 7.65
CA LEU A 54 17.61 -11.44 7.04
C LEU A 54 19.06 -11.97 6.97
N SER A 55 19.90 -11.26 6.24
CA SER A 55 21.30 -11.61 5.96
C SER A 55 22.20 -11.68 7.21
N ASP A 56 21.83 -10.98 8.28
CA ASP A 56 22.48 -11.04 9.60
C ASP A 56 21.99 -12.22 10.46
N GLY A 57 21.03 -13.00 9.97
CA GLY A 57 20.37 -14.09 10.68
C GLY A 57 19.22 -13.65 11.58
N SER A 58 18.95 -12.36 11.71
CA SER A 58 17.77 -11.87 12.43
C SER A 58 16.50 -12.30 11.70
N SER A 59 15.42 -12.53 12.46
CA SER A 59 14.17 -13.01 11.88
C SER A 59 12.95 -12.29 12.44
N PHE A 60 11.93 -12.16 11.59
CA PHE A 60 10.65 -11.58 11.97
C PHE A 60 9.50 -12.29 11.26
N LEU A 61 8.31 -12.21 11.85
CA LEU A 61 7.07 -12.71 11.26
C LEU A 61 6.34 -11.56 10.57
N HIS A 62 5.87 -11.78 9.34
CA HIS A 62 4.98 -10.84 8.66
C HIS A 62 3.82 -11.53 7.95
N ARG A 63 2.78 -10.74 7.66
CA ARG A 63 1.62 -11.19 6.88
C ARG A 63 1.90 -10.98 5.39
N THR A 64 1.83 -12.05 4.61
CA THR A 64 2.04 -12.05 3.16
C THR A 64 0.92 -12.82 2.47
N THR A 65 0.72 -12.60 1.17
CA THR A 65 -0.16 -13.45 0.34
C THR A 65 0.59 -14.64 -0.26
N SER A 66 1.91 -14.69 -0.13
CA SER A 66 2.72 -15.83 -0.58
C SER A 66 2.47 -17.06 0.31
N PRO A 67 2.30 -18.26 -0.27
CA PRO A 67 2.11 -19.48 0.51
C PRO A 67 3.41 -20.00 1.15
N LEU A 68 4.56 -19.37 0.88
CA LEU A 68 5.86 -19.81 1.40
C LEU A 68 5.97 -19.52 2.91
N PRO A 69 6.22 -20.53 3.77
CA PRO A 69 6.27 -20.34 5.21
C PRO A 69 7.53 -19.61 5.69
N THR A 70 8.65 -19.79 4.97
CA THR A 70 9.94 -19.20 5.31
C THR A 70 10.55 -18.54 4.09
N TYR A 71 11.09 -17.33 4.27
CA TYR A 71 11.81 -16.58 3.25
C TYR A 71 13.18 -16.17 3.76
N LYS A 72 14.23 -16.42 2.96
CA LYS A 72 15.60 -16.02 3.27
C LYS A 72 16.03 -14.92 2.32
N SER A 73 16.35 -13.75 2.86
CA SER A 73 16.81 -12.62 2.05
C SER A 73 18.31 -12.73 1.75
N GLN A 74 18.68 -12.60 0.48
CA GLN A 74 20.09 -12.57 0.06
C GLN A 74 20.66 -11.15 -0.03
N LYS A 75 19.84 -10.15 -0.38
CA LYS A 75 20.19 -8.73 -0.40
C LYS A 75 19.10 -7.97 0.35
N ASP A 76 19.48 -7.30 1.42
CA ASP A 76 18.58 -6.55 2.29
C ASP A 76 19.27 -5.31 2.86
N VAL A 77 18.57 -4.61 3.75
CA VAL A 77 19.09 -3.40 4.39
C VAL A 77 20.36 -3.68 5.19
N ARG A 78 20.53 -4.89 5.76
CA ARG A 78 21.65 -5.26 6.64
C ARG A 78 22.96 -5.51 5.91
N ASN A 79 22.91 -5.92 4.64
CA ASN A 79 24.10 -6.13 3.82
C ASN A 79 24.26 -5.12 2.66
N ASN A 80 23.53 -4.01 2.70
CA ASN A 80 23.66 -2.95 1.71
C ASN A 80 24.53 -1.81 2.27
N PRO A 81 25.61 -1.39 1.57
CA PRO A 81 26.52 -0.33 2.03
C PRO A 81 25.82 1.02 2.21
N THR A 82 24.73 1.27 1.46
CA THR A 82 23.94 2.51 1.57
C THR A 82 23.33 2.67 2.97
N TRP A 83 22.91 1.57 3.58
CA TRP A 83 22.23 1.57 4.89
C TRP A 83 23.17 1.25 6.06
N HIS A 84 24.38 0.75 5.78
CA HIS A 84 25.43 0.47 6.77
C HIS A 84 26.78 1.05 6.33
N PRO A 85 26.90 2.39 6.19
CA PRO A 85 28.10 3.03 5.64
C PRO A 85 29.33 2.96 6.55
N SER A 86 29.14 2.72 7.85
CA SER A 86 30.25 2.53 8.80
C SER A 86 30.91 1.15 8.68
N SER A 87 30.27 0.20 8.00
CA SER A 87 30.79 -1.15 7.86
C SER A 87 31.84 -1.21 6.74
N GLN A 88 33.11 -1.18 7.13
CA GLN A 88 34.24 -1.36 6.21
C GLN A 88 34.15 -2.66 5.40
N LYS A 89 33.57 -3.70 6.00
CA LYS A 89 33.33 -4.98 5.32
C LYS A 89 32.46 -4.84 4.08
N LEU A 90 31.50 -3.91 4.07
CA LEU A 90 30.58 -3.71 2.95
C LEU A 90 31.13 -2.73 1.90
N LEU A 91 31.91 -1.73 2.34
CA LEU A 91 32.53 -0.76 1.43
C LEU A 91 33.61 -1.37 0.53
N ASN A 92 34.32 -2.38 1.04
CA ASN A 92 35.37 -3.06 0.28
C ASN A 92 34.82 -4.21 -0.60
N VAL A 93 33.49 -4.41 -0.66
CA VAL A 93 32.89 -5.41 -1.53
C VAL A 93 32.77 -4.84 -2.93
N GLU A 94 33.44 -5.49 -3.88
CA GLU A 94 33.27 -5.19 -5.30
C GLU A 94 31.88 -5.65 -5.77
N GLU A 95 30.99 -4.69 -6.05
CA GLU A 95 29.66 -4.98 -6.60
C GLU A 95 29.74 -5.29 -8.10
N ASP A 96 30.01 -6.55 -8.45
CA ASP A 96 29.97 -7.05 -9.85
C ASP A 96 28.60 -7.65 -10.20
N GLU A 97 27.58 -6.78 -10.31
CA GLU A 97 26.21 -7.21 -10.60
C GLU A 97 26.06 -7.88 -11.97
N ALA A 98 26.83 -7.41 -12.97
CA ALA A 98 26.83 -7.95 -14.32
C ALA A 98 27.72 -9.21 -14.47
N GLY A 99 28.48 -9.59 -13.44
CA GLY A 99 29.41 -10.72 -13.47
C GLY A 99 30.58 -10.52 -14.44
N LYS A 100 30.78 -9.31 -14.98
CA LYS A 100 31.79 -9.04 -16.03
C LYS A 100 33.19 -9.16 -15.47
N LEU A 101 33.38 -8.67 -14.25
CA LEU A 101 34.68 -8.66 -13.60
C LEU A 101 35.05 -10.08 -13.13
N LYS A 102 34.08 -10.83 -12.61
CA LYS A 102 34.19 -12.25 -12.30
C LYS A 102 34.50 -13.08 -13.54
N ALA A 103 33.83 -12.82 -14.67
CA ALA A 103 34.08 -13.52 -15.92
C ALA A 103 35.46 -13.19 -16.49
N PHE A 104 35.91 -11.93 -16.39
CA PHE A 104 37.25 -11.54 -16.78
C PHE A 104 38.31 -12.25 -15.95
N ARG A 105 38.18 -12.25 -14.62
CA ARG A 105 39.08 -12.96 -13.70
C ARG A 105 39.11 -14.46 -13.94
N ALA A 106 37.98 -15.07 -14.28
CA ALA A 106 37.92 -16.49 -14.63
C ALA A 106 38.69 -16.80 -15.92
N LYS A 107 38.76 -15.85 -16.88
CA LYS A 107 39.46 -16.03 -18.16
C LYS A 107 40.94 -15.68 -18.10
N PHE A 108 41.29 -14.57 -17.44
CA PHE A 108 42.63 -13.97 -17.49
C PHE A 108 43.36 -13.98 -16.15
N GLY A 109 42.78 -14.57 -15.11
CA GLY A 109 43.33 -14.58 -13.77
C GLY A 109 43.23 -13.22 -13.06
N ARG A 110 43.95 -13.07 -11.94
CA ARG A 110 43.92 -11.87 -11.08
C ARG A 110 45.11 -10.92 -11.26
N GLY A 111 46.00 -11.18 -12.22
CA GLY A 111 47.18 -10.34 -12.44
C GLY A 111 46.88 -8.90 -12.86
N TRP A 112 45.66 -8.65 -13.33
CA TRP A 112 45.17 -7.33 -13.76
C TRP A 112 44.34 -6.61 -12.69
N ASP A 113 44.17 -7.20 -11.49
CA ASP A 113 43.47 -6.54 -10.39
C ASP A 113 44.32 -5.34 -9.89
N ALA A 114 43.68 -4.20 -9.64
CA ALA A 114 44.36 -2.96 -9.29
C ALA A 114 45.26 -3.08 -8.04
N ASP A 115 44.88 -3.95 -7.11
CA ASP A 115 45.65 -4.23 -5.88
C ASP A 115 46.95 -4.99 -6.17
N GLN A 116 46.95 -5.91 -7.15
CA GLN A 116 48.14 -6.68 -7.56
C GLN A 116 49.14 -5.79 -8.32
N VAL A 117 48.63 -4.86 -9.13
CA VAL A 117 49.46 -3.86 -9.83
C VAL A 117 50.08 -2.87 -8.84
N ARG A 118 49.37 -2.50 -7.77
CA ARG A 118 49.92 -1.65 -6.69
C ARG A 118 50.98 -2.38 -5.86
N ALA A 119 50.76 -3.64 -5.50
CA ALA A 119 51.72 -4.43 -4.71
C ALA A 119 53.05 -4.65 -5.47
N SER A 120 52.98 -5.06 -6.74
CA SER A 120 54.17 -5.25 -7.59
C SER A 120 54.98 -3.97 -7.82
N ARG A 121 54.33 -2.81 -7.83
CA ARG A 121 55.01 -1.51 -7.95
C ARG A 121 55.75 -1.08 -6.68
N LEU A 122 55.28 -1.49 -5.50
CA LEU A 122 55.92 -1.17 -4.23
C LEU A 122 57.17 -2.05 -3.99
N GLU A 123 57.11 -3.34 -4.31
CA GLU A 123 58.27 -4.24 -4.19
C GLU A 123 59.41 -3.88 -5.15
N GLY A 124 59.10 -3.35 -6.34
CA GLY A 124 60.11 -2.90 -7.31
C GLY A 124 60.80 -1.57 -6.94
N GLY A 125 60.24 -0.78 -6.03
CA GLY A 125 60.82 0.49 -5.58
C GLY A 125 61.81 0.36 -4.42
N GLU A 126 61.68 -0.69 -3.61
CA GLU A 126 62.56 -0.94 -2.45
C GLU A 126 63.95 -1.47 -2.86
N MET A 127 64.05 -2.09 -4.04
CA MET A 127 65.32 -2.59 -4.61
C MET A 127 66.15 -1.50 -5.33
N ALA A 128 65.63 -0.27 -5.46
CA ALA A 128 66.28 0.82 -6.18
C ALA A 128 66.95 1.87 -5.27
N ASN A 129 66.95 1.65 -3.95
CA ASN A 129 67.52 2.57 -2.96
C ASN A 129 68.50 1.88 -1.98
N VAL A 130 69.31 0.97 -2.53
CA VAL A 130 70.52 0.39 -1.88
C VAL A 130 71.72 0.63 -2.78
#